data_AF-A0A7C1JE92-F1
#
_entry.id   AF-A0A7C1JE92-F1
#
_cell.length_a   1.000
_cell.length_b   1.000
_cell.length_c   1.000
_cell.angle_alpha   90.00
_cell.angle_beta   90.00
_cell.angle_gamma   90.00
#
_symmetry.space_group_name_H-M   'P 1'
#
loop_
_entity.id
_entity.type
_entity.pdbx_description
1 polymer ?
#
loop_
_entity_poly.entity_id
_entity_poly.type
_entity_poly.pdbx_seq_one_letter_code
_entity_poly.pdbx_strand_id
1 'polypeptide(L)'
;SLRRMVQLKRLFPEFEVIPIRGNLDTRLRKLERGEVDGLVVALAGLLRLNFEVKGMRLLDQLIPAPGQGALVVECREDFKLRDLLREINDPLSERAVFCERAFLMEMGGGCQVPLGAFAECGEKEVKLKAFVSSLDGERYFYGEYKGEDPIEVGSSLAKLLKQQGAEEVLKGLYEGTGFLSSL
;
A
#
# COMPACT_ATOMS: atom_id res chain seq x y z
N SER A 1 -3.24 10.18 2.51
CA SER A 1 -3.35 8.82 1.93
C SER A 1 -4.49 8.13 2.62
N LEU A 2 -5.57 7.82 1.91
CA LEU A 2 -6.79 7.25 2.51
C LEU A 2 -6.50 5.94 3.24
N ARG A 3 -5.70 5.04 2.63
CA ARG A 3 -5.16 3.81 3.25
C ARG A 3 -4.59 4.03 4.66
N ARG A 4 -3.77 5.07 4.85
CA ARG A 4 -3.18 5.38 6.16
C ARG A 4 -4.22 5.98 7.10
N MET A 5 -5.07 6.86 6.59
CA MET A 5 -6.08 7.55 7.40
C MET A 5 -7.06 6.57 8.05
N VAL A 6 -7.63 5.63 7.28
CA VAL A 6 -8.58 4.65 7.83
C VAL A 6 -7.93 3.74 8.89
N GLN A 7 -6.68 3.31 8.67
CA GLN A 7 -5.96 2.48 9.64
C GLN A 7 -5.60 3.26 10.91
N LEU A 8 -5.15 4.52 10.78
CA LEU A 8 -4.82 5.36 11.93
C LEU A 8 -6.06 5.67 12.77
N LYS A 9 -7.19 6.02 12.14
CA LYS A 9 -8.45 6.25 12.86
C LYS A 9 -8.95 5.01 13.60
N ARG A 10 -8.66 3.81 13.08
CA ARG A 10 -9.02 2.55 13.72
C ARG A 10 -8.10 2.21 14.91
N LEU A 11 -6.81 2.51 14.80
CA LEU A 11 -5.82 2.22 15.85
C LEU A 11 -5.78 3.29 16.94
N PHE A 12 -6.02 4.54 16.57
CA PHE A 12 -5.98 5.74 17.42
C PHE A 12 -7.22 6.60 17.14
N PRO A 13 -8.41 6.18 17.62
CA PRO A 13 -9.67 6.90 17.38
C PRO A 13 -9.68 8.34 17.90
N GLU A 14 -8.81 8.65 18.86
CA GLU A 14 -8.62 9.97 19.45
C GLU A 14 -7.76 10.92 18.60
N PHE A 15 -7.10 10.43 17.54
CA PHE A 15 -6.26 11.27 16.68
C PHE A 15 -7.07 12.02 15.64
N GLU A 16 -6.82 13.33 15.53
CA GLU A 16 -7.26 14.11 14.38
C GLU A 16 -6.33 13.84 13.19
N VAL A 17 -6.80 13.05 12.22
CA VAL A 17 -6.00 12.70 11.04
C VAL A 17 -6.32 13.62 9.86
N ILE A 18 -5.44 14.59 9.60
CA ILE A 18 -5.59 15.57 8.51
C ILE A 18 -4.75 15.22 7.27
N PRO A 19 -5.21 15.56 6.05
CA PRO A 19 -4.41 15.38 4.84
C PRO A 19 -3.25 16.38 4.76
N ILE A 20 -2.05 15.88 4.42
CA ILE A 20 -0.87 16.72 4.19
C ILE A 20 -0.29 16.48 2.79
N ARG A 21 -0.03 17.57 2.05
CA ARG A 21 0.53 17.57 0.68
C ARG A 21 1.92 18.24 0.66
N GLY A 22 2.65 17.98 -0.43
CA GLY A 22 4.05 18.40 -0.64
C GLY A 22 4.98 17.20 -0.86
N ASN A 23 6.24 17.44 -1.23
CA ASN A 23 7.29 16.41 -1.17
C ASN A 23 7.68 16.12 0.29
N LEU A 24 8.54 15.12 0.53
CA LEU A 24 8.92 14.70 1.88
C LEU A 24 9.51 15.84 2.70
N ASP A 25 10.46 16.55 2.12
CA ASP A 25 11.14 17.72 2.70
C ASP A 25 10.15 18.83 3.13
N THR A 26 9.20 19.19 2.28
CA THR A 26 8.16 20.18 2.65
C THR A 26 7.27 19.69 3.78
N ARG A 27 6.95 18.39 3.83
CA ARG A 27 6.13 17.83 4.90
C ARG A 27 6.88 17.79 6.23
N LEU A 28 8.18 17.51 6.22
CA LEU A 28 9.02 17.55 7.43
C LEU A 28 9.10 18.97 7.99
N ARG A 29 9.26 19.99 7.15
CA ARG A 29 9.21 21.39 7.60
C ARG A 29 7.89 21.77 8.28
N LYS A 30 6.76 21.23 7.83
CA LYS A 30 5.45 21.49 8.46
C LYS A 30 5.38 20.88 9.86
N LEU A 31 5.95 19.68 10.05
CA LEU A 31 6.10 19.06 11.36
C LEU A 31 7.00 19.93 12.27
N GLU A 32 8.14 20.39 11.78
CA GLU A 32 9.07 21.25 12.54
C GLU A 32 8.44 22.60 12.95
N ARG A 33 7.54 23.14 12.13
CA ARG A 33 6.80 24.37 12.41
C ARG A 33 5.63 24.18 13.38
N GLY A 34 5.34 22.95 13.79
CA GLY A 34 4.20 22.63 14.65
C GLY A 34 2.85 22.77 13.95
N GLU A 35 2.80 22.67 12.61
CA GLU A 35 1.50 22.62 11.89
C GLU A 35 0.77 21.29 12.13
N VAL A 36 1.50 20.26 12.55
CA VAL A 36 1.00 18.93 12.96
C VAL A 36 1.85 18.40 14.11
N ASP A 37 1.25 17.61 15.00
CA ASP A 37 1.97 16.95 16.10
C ASP A 37 2.75 15.71 15.65
N GLY A 38 2.36 15.13 14.51
CA GLY A 38 2.95 13.89 14.00
C GLY A 38 2.78 13.75 12.49
N LEU A 39 3.70 13.01 11.88
CA LEU A 39 3.72 12.79 10.44
C LEU A 39 3.97 11.31 10.11
N VAL A 40 3.08 10.72 9.31
CA VAL A 40 3.24 9.33 8.84
C VAL A 40 3.76 9.28 7.40
N VAL A 41 5.00 8.84 7.26
CA VAL A 41 5.71 8.69 5.97
C VAL A 41 6.19 7.26 5.75
N ALA A 42 6.60 6.94 4.51
CA ALA A 42 7.23 5.66 4.25
C ALA A 42 8.70 5.72 4.71
N LEU A 43 9.13 4.75 5.52
CA LEU A 43 10.50 4.66 6.01
C LEU A 43 11.53 4.65 4.87
N ALA A 44 11.25 3.92 3.78
CA ALA A 44 12.12 3.86 2.61
C ALA A 44 12.46 5.25 2.03
N GLY A 45 11.54 6.21 2.09
CA GLY A 45 11.78 7.58 1.62
C GLY A 45 12.71 8.37 2.52
N LEU A 46 12.62 8.16 3.84
CA LEU A 46 13.54 8.77 4.81
C LEU A 46 14.96 8.21 4.65
N LEU A 47 15.07 6.88 4.61
CA LEU A 47 16.36 6.19 4.50
C LEU A 47 17.11 6.55 3.21
N ARG A 48 16.42 6.54 2.06
CA ARG A 48 17.06 6.86 0.76
C ARG A 48 17.56 8.30 0.67
N LEU A 49 16.94 9.21 1.41
CA LEU A 49 17.30 10.63 1.42
C LEU A 49 18.16 11.01 2.62
N ASN A 50 18.57 10.04 3.44
CA ASN A 50 19.37 10.24 4.65
C ASN A 50 18.78 11.30 5.60
N PHE A 51 17.45 11.34 5.72
CA PHE A 51 16.79 12.22 6.68
C PHE A 51 16.86 11.62 8.08
N GLU A 52 17.46 12.35 9.01
CA GLU A 52 17.42 12.04 10.44
C GLU A 52 16.21 12.70 11.10
N VAL A 53 15.28 11.90 11.59
CA VAL A 53 14.07 12.40 12.27
C VAL A 53 14.07 11.89 13.71
N LYS A 54 14.10 12.83 14.67
CA LYS A 54 14.03 12.51 16.10
C LYS A 54 12.64 11.95 16.45
N GLY A 55 12.60 10.98 17.36
CA GLY A 55 11.33 10.42 17.84
C GLY A 55 10.60 9.51 16.84
N MET A 56 11.28 9.07 15.77
CA MET A 56 10.71 8.13 14.81
C MET A 56 10.28 6.81 15.50
N ARG A 57 9.08 6.33 15.15
CA ARG A 57 8.58 5.00 15.54
C ARG A 57 8.11 4.26 14.29
N LEU A 58 8.41 2.97 14.23
CA LEU A 58 7.87 2.11 13.19
C LEU A 58 6.42 1.77 13.54
N LEU A 59 5.52 1.90 12.57
CA LEU A 59 4.13 1.49 12.68
C LEU A 59 3.93 0.19 11.91
N ASP A 60 4.28 -0.93 12.55
CA ASP A 60 4.17 -2.29 12.00
C ASP A 60 2.73 -2.78 11.87
N GLN A 61 1.79 -2.18 12.63
CA GLN A 61 0.36 -2.47 12.53
C GLN A 61 -0.29 -1.92 11.25
N LEU A 62 0.33 -0.95 10.57
CA LEU A 62 -0.20 -0.39 9.33
C LEU A 62 0.21 -1.24 8.14
N ILE A 63 -0.77 -1.86 7.48
CA ILE A 63 -0.55 -2.58 6.22
C ILE A 63 -0.17 -1.55 5.15
N PRO A 64 1.02 -1.69 4.51
CA PRO A 64 1.55 -0.77 3.52
C PRO A 64 0.73 -0.73 2.23
N ALA A 65 1.06 0.23 1.36
CA ALA A 65 0.58 0.18 -0.01
C ALA A 65 1.31 -0.95 -0.74
N PRO A 66 0.66 -1.62 -1.72
CA PRO A 66 1.35 -2.58 -2.60
C PRO A 66 2.65 -1.98 -3.16
N GLY A 67 3.76 -2.69 -2.98
CA GLY A 67 5.10 -2.31 -3.43
C GLY A 67 5.77 -1.20 -2.63
N GLN A 68 5.25 -0.80 -1.45
CA GLN A 68 5.86 0.28 -0.67
C GLN A 68 7.29 -0.07 -0.26
N GLY A 69 8.27 0.62 -0.86
CA GLY A 69 9.69 0.40 -0.60
C GLY A 69 10.40 -0.33 -1.72
N ALA A 70 9.68 -1.03 -2.61
CA ALA A 70 10.27 -1.57 -3.83
C ALA A 70 10.59 -0.46 -4.85
N LEU A 71 11.52 -0.74 -5.76
CA LEU A 71 11.75 0.05 -6.97
C LEU A 71 11.50 -0.87 -8.17
N VAL A 72 10.76 -0.36 -9.16
CA VAL A 72 10.51 -1.06 -10.41
C VAL A 72 11.24 -0.32 -11.51
N VAL A 73 12.04 -1.04 -12.27
CA VAL A 73 12.71 -0.50 -13.47
C VAL A 73 11.89 -0.90 -14.68
N GLU A 74 11.29 0.10 -15.34
CA GLU A 74 10.56 -0.11 -16.58
C GLU A 74 11.52 0.06 -17.77
N CYS A 75 11.42 -0.85 -18.73
CA CYS A 75 12.18 -0.78 -19.96
C CYS A 75 11.35 -1.27 -21.15
N ARG A 76 11.77 -0.94 -22.37
CA ARG A 76 11.19 -1.53 -23.58
C ARG A 76 11.44 -3.03 -23.61
N GLU A 77 10.71 -3.75 -24.44
CA GLU A 77 10.91 -5.18 -24.68
C GLU A 77 12.19 -5.45 -25.49
N ASP A 78 13.34 -5.06 -24.96
CA ASP A 78 14.68 -5.30 -25.51
C ASP A 78 15.37 -6.39 -24.71
N PHE A 79 15.73 -7.49 -25.37
CA PHE A 79 16.33 -8.66 -24.75
C PHE A 79 17.66 -8.34 -24.04
N LYS A 80 18.50 -7.47 -24.61
CA LYS A 80 19.82 -7.14 -24.06
C LYS A 80 19.70 -6.38 -22.73
N LEU A 81 18.76 -5.45 -22.66
CA LEU A 81 18.53 -4.68 -21.44
C LEU A 81 17.88 -5.53 -20.35
N ARG A 82 16.99 -6.47 -20.72
CA ARG A 82 16.39 -7.42 -19.76
C ARG A 82 17.45 -8.28 -19.08
N ASP A 83 18.45 -8.78 -19.80
CA ASP A 83 19.51 -9.59 -19.20
C ASP A 83 20.33 -8.80 -18.16
N LEU A 84 20.69 -7.55 -18.48
CA LEU A 84 21.39 -6.68 -17.53
C LEU A 84 20.54 -6.37 -16.30
N LEU A 85 19.24 -6.11 -16.47
CA LEU A 85 18.33 -5.81 -15.36
C LEU A 85 18.10 -7.03 -14.44
N ARG A 86 18.23 -8.26 -14.94
CA ARG A 86 18.15 -9.46 -14.08
C ARG A 86 19.26 -9.50 -13.04
N GLU A 87 20.43 -8.94 -13.31
CA GLU A 87 21.56 -8.94 -12.38
C GLU A 87 21.30 -8.12 -11.11
N ILE A 88 20.41 -7.11 -11.20
CA ILE A 88 20.04 -6.25 -10.06
C ILE A 88 18.66 -6.61 -9.47
N ASN A 89 17.98 -7.63 -10.02
CA ASN A 89 16.68 -8.05 -9.54
C ASN A 89 16.83 -8.91 -8.28
N ASP A 90 16.05 -8.61 -7.25
CA ASP A 90 15.93 -9.46 -6.07
C ASP A 90 14.71 -10.39 -6.23
N PRO A 91 14.89 -11.72 -6.37
CA PRO A 91 13.79 -12.63 -6.67
C PRO A 91 12.71 -12.68 -5.58
N LEU A 92 13.07 -12.49 -4.31
CA LEU A 92 12.10 -12.51 -3.22
C LEU A 92 11.24 -11.24 -3.21
N SER A 93 11.85 -10.08 -3.43
CA SER A 93 11.14 -8.81 -3.61
C SER A 93 10.23 -8.83 -4.83
N GLU A 94 10.68 -9.40 -5.96
CA GLU A 94 9.84 -9.57 -7.15
C GLU A 94 8.61 -10.43 -6.84
N ARG A 95 8.80 -11.59 -6.20
CA ARG A 95 7.70 -12.47 -5.78
C ARG A 95 6.71 -11.74 -4.86
N ALA A 96 7.20 -11.01 -3.87
CA ALA A 96 6.35 -10.26 -2.93
C ALA A 96 5.55 -9.17 -3.64
N VAL A 97 6.20 -8.35 -4.47
CA VAL A 97 5.55 -7.28 -5.22
C VAL A 97 4.52 -7.84 -6.21
N PHE A 98 4.80 -8.97 -6.86
CA PHE A 98 3.83 -9.62 -7.74
C PHE A 98 2.61 -10.14 -6.99
N CYS A 99 2.79 -10.70 -5.79
CA CYS A 99 1.67 -11.09 -4.93
C CYS A 99 0.78 -9.90 -4.55
N GLU A 100 1.39 -8.82 -4.07
CA GLU A 100 0.68 -7.60 -3.69
C GLU A 100 -0.03 -6.94 -4.88
N ARG A 101 0.60 -6.95 -6.06
CA ARG A 101 0.02 -6.43 -7.30
C ARG A 101 -1.12 -7.30 -7.81
N ALA A 102 -1.02 -8.63 -7.72
CA ALA A 102 -2.10 -9.54 -8.09
C ALA A 102 -3.34 -9.29 -7.23
N PHE A 103 -3.16 -9.09 -5.92
CA PHE A 103 -4.23 -8.67 -5.03
C PHE A 103 -4.84 -7.32 -5.46
N LEU A 104 -4.01 -6.30 -5.71
CA LEU A 104 -4.47 -4.97 -6.14
C LEU A 104 -5.27 -5.02 -7.46
N MET A 105 -4.77 -5.77 -8.45
CA MET A 105 -5.40 -5.92 -9.77
C MET A 105 -6.73 -6.67 -9.65
N GLU A 106 -6.78 -7.77 -8.90
CA GLU A 106 -8.01 -8.52 -8.69
C GLU A 106 -9.05 -7.65 -7.98
N MET A 107 -8.65 -6.85 -6.98
CA MET A 107 -9.55 -5.89 -6.32
C MET A 107 -10.01 -4.75 -7.23
N GLY A 108 -9.50 -4.66 -8.47
CA GLY A 108 -9.78 -3.56 -9.39
C GLY A 108 -9.38 -2.21 -8.80
N GLY A 109 -8.46 -2.17 -7.83
CA GLY A 109 -8.18 -1.00 -7.00
C GLY A 109 -7.31 0.06 -7.69
N GLY A 110 -7.78 1.30 -7.72
CA GLY A 110 -6.97 2.48 -8.09
C GLY A 110 -6.33 3.16 -6.87
N CYS A 111 -5.52 4.21 -7.10
CA CYS A 111 -4.86 4.98 -6.04
C CYS A 111 -5.81 5.64 -5.01
N GLN A 112 -7.11 5.66 -5.29
CA GLN A 112 -8.13 6.30 -4.45
C GLN A 112 -8.84 5.33 -3.50
N VAL A 113 -8.58 4.03 -3.59
CA VAL A 113 -9.20 3.04 -2.69
C VAL A 113 -8.37 2.90 -1.39
N PRO A 114 -8.99 2.94 -0.20
CA PRO A 114 -8.32 2.58 1.05
C PRO A 114 -8.00 1.08 1.08
N LEU A 115 -6.86 0.71 0.50
CA LEU A 115 -6.42 -0.67 0.33
C LEU A 115 -4.94 -0.80 0.66
N GLY A 116 -4.56 -1.87 1.35
CA GLY A 116 -3.17 -2.23 1.60
C GLY A 116 -2.93 -3.72 1.40
N ALA A 117 -1.70 -4.06 1.01
CA ALA A 117 -1.24 -5.44 0.83
C ALA A 117 0.24 -5.51 1.22
N PHE A 118 0.61 -6.58 1.91
CA PHE A 118 1.99 -6.87 2.29
C PHE A 118 2.27 -8.36 2.19
N ALA A 119 3.19 -8.72 1.31
CA ALA A 119 3.62 -10.09 1.12
C ALA A 119 5.00 -10.33 1.73
N GLU A 120 5.12 -11.44 2.46
CA GLU A 120 6.39 -12.01 2.90
C GLU A 120 6.63 -13.29 2.10
N CYS A 121 7.71 -13.30 1.33
CA CYS A 121 8.04 -14.40 0.42
C CYS A 121 9.34 -15.08 0.84
N GLY A 122 9.29 -16.40 1.01
CA GLY A 122 10.44 -17.27 0.92
C GLY A 122 10.52 -17.95 -0.45
N GLU A 123 11.42 -18.93 -0.57
CA GLU A 123 11.58 -19.70 -1.81
C GLU A 123 10.33 -20.52 -2.18
N LYS A 124 9.63 -21.06 -1.17
CA LYS A 124 8.46 -21.93 -1.35
C LYS A 124 7.16 -21.38 -0.79
N GLU A 125 7.23 -20.49 0.19
CA GLU A 125 6.04 -20.00 0.89
C GLU A 125 5.87 -18.50 0.64
N VAL A 126 4.65 -18.09 0.32
CA VAL A 126 4.20 -16.70 0.24
C VAL A 126 3.12 -16.51 1.30
N LYS A 127 3.28 -15.48 2.13
CA LYS A 127 2.27 -15.05 3.11
C LYS A 127 1.83 -13.66 2.73
N LEU A 128 0.54 -13.49 2.47
CA LEU A 128 -0.04 -12.19 2.18
C LEU A 128 -0.97 -11.80 3.30
N LYS A 129 -0.83 -10.59 3.82
CA LYS A 129 -1.86 -9.90 4.61
C LYS A 129 -2.35 -8.69 3.83
N ALA A 130 -3.66 -8.49 3.80
CA ALA A 130 -4.24 -7.39 3.05
C ALA A 130 -5.52 -6.89 3.70
N PHE A 131 -5.87 -5.65 3.35
CA PHE A 131 -7.15 -5.07 3.73
C PHE A 131 -7.70 -4.17 2.64
N VAL A 132 -9.01 -3.95 2.72
CA VAL A 132 -9.76 -2.96 1.95
C VAL A 132 -10.85 -2.36 2.84
N SER A 133 -11.16 -1.08 2.64
CA SER A 133 -12.13 -0.39 3.46
C SER A 133 -12.90 0.68 2.68
N SER A 134 -14.08 1.05 3.20
CA SER A 134 -14.81 2.25 2.79
C SER A 134 -14.03 3.52 3.15
N LEU A 135 -14.37 4.67 2.56
CA LEU A 135 -13.65 5.94 2.78
C LEU A 135 -13.72 6.43 4.24
N ASP A 136 -14.85 6.16 4.90
CA ASP A 136 -15.08 6.47 6.31
C ASP A 136 -14.39 5.48 7.27
N GLY A 137 -14.03 4.29 6.80
CA GLY A 137 -13.44 3.22 7.61
C GLY A 137 -14.45 2.30 8.29
N GLU A 138 -15.77 2.50 8.12
CA GLU A 138 -16.80 1.72 8.81
C GLU A 138 -16.85 0.27 8.33
N ARG A 139 -16.81 0.06 7.00
CA ARG A 139 -16.65 -1.27 6.41
C ARG A 139 -15.16 -1.52 6.24
N TYR A 140 -14.64 -2.51 6.95
CA TYR A 140 -13.22 -2.87 6.94
C TYR A 140 -13.07 -4.38 6.80
N PHE A 141 -12.47 -4.81 5.70
CA PHE A 141 -12.24 -6.22 5.40
C PHE A 141 -10.75 -6.48 5.46
N TYR A 142 -10.35 -7.44 6.29
CA TYR A 142 -8.98 -7.88 6.46
C TYR A 142 -8.91 -9.39 6.28
N GLY A 143 -7.81 -9.86 5.71
CA GLY A 143 -7.53 -11.27 5.66
C GLY A 143 -6.07 -11.55 5.42
N GLU A 144 -5.76 -12.82 5.62
CA GLU A 144 -4.45 -13.40 5.35
C GLU A 144 -4.63 -14.61 4.44
N TYR A 145 -3.64 -14.85 3.58
CA TYR A 145 -3.62 -16.02 2.73
C TYR A 145 -2.18 -16.51 2.57
N LYS A 146 -2.02 -17.82 2.40
CA LYS A 146 -0.71 -18.46 2.25
C LYS A 146 -0.76 -19.47 1.13
N GLY A 147 0.36 -19.64 0.44
CA GLY A 147 0.52 -20.58 -0.66
C GLY A 147 1.93 -20.51 -1.24
N GLU A 148 2.14 -21.08 -2.41
CA GLU A 148 3.46 -21.08 -3.06
C GLU A 148 3.55 -20.12 -4.24
N ASP A 149 2.47 -20.02 -5.02
CA ASP A 149 2.38 -19.11 -6.17
C ASP A 149 1.92 -17.70 -5.73
N PRO A 150 2.74 -16.66 -5.96
CA PRO A 150 2.42 -15.31 -5.49
C PRO A 150 1.15 -14.74 -6.15
N ILE A 151 0.90 -15.04 -7.42
CA ILE A 151 -0.25 -14.51 -8.16
C ILE A 151 -1.55 -15.17 -7.67
N GLU A 152 -1.53 -16.49 -7.48
CA GLU A 152 -2.62 -17.25 -6.91
C GLU A 152 -2.94 -16.79 -5.49
N VAL A 153 -1.93 -16.59 -4.64
CA VAL A 153 -2.13 -16.09 -3.27
C VAL A 153 -2.77 -14.70 -3.28
N GLY A 154 -2.27 -13.79 -4.12
CA GLY A 154 -2.81 -12.44 -4.25
C GLY A 154 -4.26 -12.42 -4.72
N SER A 155 -4.55 -13.13 -5.80
CA SER A 155 -5.90 -13.19 -6.37
C SER A 155 -6.89 -13.94 -5.47
N SER A 156 -6.46 -15.00 -4.77
CA SER A 156 -7.30 -15.77 -3.86
C SER A 156 -7.75 -14.95 -2.64
N LEU A 157 -6.83 -14.19 -2.04
CA LEU A 157 -7.20 -13.31 -0.93
C LEU A 157 -8.17 -12.21 -1.38
N ALA A 158 -7.95 -11.62 -2.56
CA ALA A 158 -8.85 -10.61 -3.10
C ALA A 158 -10.26 -11.16 -3.33
N LYS A 159 -10.39 -12.35 -3.95
CA LYS A 159 -11.68 -13.04 -4.14
C LYS A 159 -12.37 -13.34 -2.80
N LEU A 160 -11.61 -13.78 -1.80
CA LEU A 160 -12.14 -14.03 -0.46
C LEU A 160 -12.72 -12.75 0.15
N LEU A 161 -12.00 -11.63 0.12
CA LEU A 161 -12.49 -10.37 0.68
C LEU A 161 -13.69 -9.82 -0.10
N LYS A 162 -13.72 -9.98 -1.43
CA LYS A 162 -14.88 -9.62 -2.25
C LYS A 162 -16.14 -10.39 -1.85
N GLN A 163 -16.02 -11.70 -1.63
CA GLN A 163 -17.12 -12.55 -1.16
C GLN A 163 -17.63 -12.15 0.22
N GLN A 164 -16.79 -11.55 1.07
CA GLN A 164 -17.17 -11.01 2.37
C GLN A 164 -17.91 -9.66 2.28
N GLY A 165 -18.02 -9.06 1.09
CA GLY A 165 -18.73 -7.80 0.86
C GLY A 165 -17.84 -6.63 0.44
N ALA A 166 -16.54 -6.83 0.26
CA ALA A 166 -15.67 -5.77 -0.25
C ALA A 166 -16.03 -5.32 -1.68
N GLU A 167 -16.64 -6.21 -2.48
CA GLU A 167 -17.07 -5.91 -3.84
C GLU A 167 -18.07 -4.74 -3.90
N GLU A 168 -19.01 -4.68 -2.95
CA GLU A 168 -20.00 -3.60 -2.86
C GLU A 168 -19.35 -2.26 -2.50
N VAL A 169 -18.38 -2.29 -1.59
CA VAL A 169 -17.62 -1.10 -1.20
C VAL A 169 -16.86 -0.57 -2.41
N LEU A 170 -16.18 -1.43 -3.16
CA LEU A 170 -15.46 -1.04 -4.37
C LEU A 170 -16.39 -0.41 -5.41
N LYS A 171 -17.55 -1.02 -5.69
CA LYS A 171 -18.53 -0.48 -6.63
C LYS A 171 -19.03 0.91 -6.24
N GLY A 172 -19.42 1.09 -4.97
CA GLY A 172 -19.88 2.38 -4.47
C GLY A 172 -18.83 3.50 -4.58
N LEU A 173 -17.54 3.16 -4.46
CA LEU A 173 -16.45 4.11 -4.67
C LEU A 173 -16.32 4.53 -6.14
N TYR A 174 -16.42 3.58 -7.07
CA TYR A 174 -16.30 3.88 -8.50
C TYR A 174 -17.50 4.65 -9.05
N GLU A 175 -18.70 4.32 -8.60
CA GLU A 175 -19.92 5.05 -8.97
C GLU A 175 -19.92 6.47 -8.38
N GLY A 176 -19.44 6.63 -7.13
CA GLY A 176 -19.29 7.93 -6.49
C GLY A 176 -18.18 8.81 -7.09
N THR A 177 -17.12 8.22 -7.67
CA THR A 177 -16.05 8.98 -8.35
C THR A 177 -16.48 9.63 -9.67
N GLY A 178 -17.68 9.33 -10.18
CA GLY A 178 -18.33 10.12 -11.23
C GLY A 178 -18.60 11.58 -10.84
N PHE A 179 -18.46 11.92 -9.55
CA PHE A 179 -18.63 13.28 -9.03
C PHE A 179 -17.31 14.06 -8.86
N LEU A 180 -16.14 13.44 -9.05
CA LEU A 180 -14.82 14.08 -8.89
C LEU A 180 -14.09 14.33 -10.23
N SER A 181 -14.74 14.06 -11.36
CA SER A 181 -14.28 14.48 -12.70
C SER A 181 -14.61 15.95 -13.03
N SER A 182 -15.16 16.70 -12.07
CA SER A 182 -15.56 18.12 -12.20
C SER A 182 -14.87 19.07 -11.22
N LEU A 183 -13.71 18.69 -10.67
CA LEU A 183 -12.78 19.60 -9.95
C LEU A 183 -11.38 19.54 -10.58
#